data_AF-A0A7W0VP43-F1
#
_entry.id   AF-A0A7W0VP43-F1
#
_cell.length_a   1.000
_cell.length_b   1.000
_cell.length_c   1.000
_cell.angle_alpha   90.00
_cell.angle_beta   90.00
_cell.angle_gamma   90.00
#
_symmetry.space_group_name_H-M   'P 1'
#
loop_
_entity.id
_entity.type
_entity.pdbx_description
1 polymer ?
#
loop_
_entity_poly.entity_id
_entity_poly.type
_entity_poly.pdbx_seq_one_letter_code
_entity_poly.pdbx_strand_id
1 'polypeptide(L)'
;MGSWKDFSSTRWNERTVKALTGGDTITARFMRQDFFSFVPTHKLIVGANHRPRVRGQEEAMWRRIRLVPFEVTIPADERDPDLGRKLRAESAGILAWAVRGCVDWQRERLGVPAAVKAATSEYRDEQDHLGPFLEDACELAPGVFTATAALFAAYTSWCSRTGAQAWQRENFREGLLERDHALRARKGAKGARGIEGLRLRTKTPTVSIDDLTRGGR
;
A
#
# COMPACT_ATOMS: atom_id res chain seq x y z
N MET A 1 -25.89 7.65 23.97
CA MET A 1 -25.83 7.96 22.53
C MET A 1 -24.36 8.19 22.16
N GLY A 2 -23.59 7.10 21.99
CA GLY A 2 -22.16 7.18 21.69
C GLY A 2 -21.98 7.29 20.19
N SER A 3 -21.40 8.39 19.71
CA SER A 3 -20.96 8.54 18.34
C SER A 3 -19.87 7.49 18.06
N TRP A 4 -20.25 6.40 17.39
CA TRP A 4 -19.31 5.45 16.84
C TRP A 4 -18.58 6.16 15.70
N LYS A 5 -17.32 6.51 15.90
CA LYS A 5 -16.46 6.89 14.79
C LYS A 5 -16.28 5.64 13.93
N ASP A 6 -16.82 5.70 12.73
CA ASP A 6 -16.62 4.71 11.70
C ASP A 6 -15.11 4.56 11.47
N PHE A 7 -14.52 3.43 11.87
CA PHE A 7 -13.08 3.15 11.72
C PHE A 7 -12.71 2.79 10.27
N SER A 8 -13.63 2.98 9.32
CA SER A 8 -13.53 2.60 7.91
C SER A 8 -12.39 3.29 7.12
N SER A 9 -11.66 4.23 7.73
CA SER A 9 -10.53 4.90 7.09
C SER A 9 -9.32 5.16 8.01
N THR A 10 -8.91 4.19 8.83
CA THR A 10 -7.65 4.35 9.58
C THR A 10 -6.46 4.23 8.61
N ARG A 11 -5.56 5.21 8.62
CA ARG A 11 -4.37 5.27 7.74
C ARG A 11 -3.10 5.16 8.57
N TRP A 12 -2.07 4.53 8.01
CA TRP A 12 -0.74 4.60 8.59
C TRP A 12 -0.20 6.04 8.60
N ASN A 13 0.42 6.42 9.72
CA ASN A 13 1.38 7.50 9.73
C ASN A 13 2.74 6.93 9.31
N GLU A 14 2.98 6.90 8.01
CA GLU A 14 4.17 6.28 7.42
C GLU A 14 5.47 6.91 7.92
N ARG A 15 5.50 8.22 8.21
CA ARG A 15 6.67 8.87 8.81
C ARG A 15 6.98 8.27 10.18
N THR A 16 5.97 8.14 11.03
CA THR A 16 6.10 7.52 12.35
C THR A 16 6.52 6.05 12.23
N VAL A 17 5.88 5.27 11.35
CA VAL A 17 6.23 3.87 11.14
C VAL A 17 7.68 3.73 10.68
N LYS A 18 8.13 4.53 9.70
CA LYS A 18 9.51 4.51 9.19
C LYS A 18 10.52 4.86 10.28
N ALA A 19 10.21 5.83 11.16
CA ALA A 19 11.06 6.19 12.28
C ALA A 19 11.14 5.09 13.33
N LEU A 20 9.99 4.52 13.74
CA LEU A 20 9.92 3.49 14.79
C LEU A 20 10.47 2.12 14.36
N THR A 21 10.47 1.83 13.06
CA THR A 21 11.01 0.58 12.49
C THR A 21 12.37 0.76 11.84
N GLY A 22 12.89 1.99 11.82
CA GLY A 22 14.22 2.31 11.33
C GLY A 22 15.32 1.93 12.32
N GLY A 23 16.57 2.19 11.93
CA GLY A 23 17.73 2.07 12.82
C GLY A 23 18.20 3.41 13.39
N ASP A 24 17.59 4.52 12.98
CA ASP A 24 18.01 5.86 13.38
C ASP A 24 17.50 6.21 14.78
N THR A 25 18.26 7.05 15.48
CA THR A 25 17.85 7.58 16.79
C THR A 25 16.54 8.35 16.69
N ILE A 26 15.61 8.03 17.59
CA ILE A 26 14.33 8.72 17.74
C ILE A 26 14.31 9.51 19.04
N THR A 27 13.67 10.68 19.00
CA THR A 27 13.48 11.54 20.17
C THR A 27 12.06 11.38 20.70
N ALA A 28 11.94 11.13 22.01
CA ALA A 28 10.68 11.01 22.71
C ALA A 28 10.73 11.77 24.03
N ARG A 29 9.60 11.86 24.73
CA ARG A 29 9.52 12.40 26.08
C ARG A 29 8.48 11.64 26.88
N PHE A 30 8.69 11.55 28.18
CA PHE A 30 7.59 11.18 29.07
C PHE A 30 6.60 12.34 29.18
N MET A 31 5.39 12.04 29.65
CA MET A 31 4.36 13.06 29.80
C MET A 31 4.85 14.17 30.75
N ARG A 32 4.95 15.41 30.24
CA ARG A 32 5.42 16.60 30.98
C ARG A 32 6.87 16.51 31.48
N GLN A 33 7.72 15.74 30.80
CA GLN A 33 9.15 15.63 31.10
C GLN A 33 10.00 16.08 29.91
N ASP A 34 11.31 16.17 30.13
CA ASP A 34 12.30 16.51 29.10
C ASP A 34 12.42 15.44 28.01
N PHE A 35 12.96 15.86 26.87
CA PHE A 35 13.22 14.98 25.75
C PHE A 35 14.43 14.10 26.00
N PHE A 36 14.35 12.85 25.55
CA PHE A 36 15.47 11.93 25.48
C PHE A 36 15.49 11.25 24.10
N SER A 37 16.65 10.72 23.74
CA SER A 37 16.90 10.11 22.45
C SER A 37 17.34 8.66 22.63
N PHE A 38 16.85 7.77 21.79
CA PHE A 38 17.20 6.35 21.83
C PHE A 38 17.13 5.72 20.44
N VAL A 39 17.89 4.65 20.22
CA VAL A 39 17.76 3.81 19.02
C VAL A 39 16.57 2.87 19.21
N PRO A 40 15.70 2.66 18.20
CA PRO A 40 14.57 1.74 18.31
C PRO A 40 14.98 0.32 18.75
N THR A 41 14.54 -0.10 19.94
CA THR A 41 14.82 -1.44 20.51
C THR A 41 13.66 -2.43 20.40
N HIS A 42 12.54 -2.01 19.82
CA HIS A 42 11.27 -2.75 19.88
C HIS A 42 10.89 -3.36 18.54
N LYS A 43 9.89 -4.25 18.56
CA LYS A 43 9.15 -4.67 17.36
C LYS A 43 7.72 -4.16 17.47
N LEU A 44 7.20 -3.62 16.36
CA LEU A 44 5.81 -3.18 16.29
C LEU A 44 4.94 -4.36 15.89
N ILE A 45 3.97 -4.70 16.75
CA ILE A 45 2.91 -5.66 16.45
C ILE A 45 1.60 -4.88 16.52
N VAL A 46 0.81 -4.92 15.45
CA VAL A 46 -0.46 -4.20 15.36
C VAL A 46 -1.54 -5.21 15.00
N GLY A 47 -2.52 -5.37 15.91
CA GLY A 47 -3.74 -6.13 15.65
C GLY A 47 -4.82 -5.21 15.10
N ALA A 48 -5.42 -5.59 13.97
CA ALA A 48 -6.51 -4.84 13.35
C ALA A 48 -7.47 -5.78 12.60
N ASN A 49 -8.77 -5.49 12.67
CA ASN A 49 -9.81 -6.23 11.92
C ASN A 49 -9.95 -5.73 10.47
N HIS A 50 -9.49 -4.51 10.20
CA HIS A 50 -9.47 -3.91 8.86
C HIS A 50 -8.06 -3.45 8.55
N ARG A 51 -7.63 -3.66 7.30
CA ARG A 51 -6.31 -3.28 6.81
C ARG A 51 -6.22 -1.74 6.77
N PRO A 52 -5.31 -1.09 7.52
CA PRO A 52 -5.19 0.37 7.47
C PRO A 52 -4.78 0.83 6.06
N ARG A 53 -5.08 2.05 5.63
CA ARG A 53 -4.62 2.50 4.31
C ARG A 53 -3.12 2.82 4.32
N VAL A 54 -2.42 2.49 3.23
CA VAL A 54 -1.04 2.91 2.94
C VAL A 54 -1.10 3.86 1.75
N ARG A 55 -0.37 4.99 1.77
CA ARG A 55 -0.30 5.85 0.59
C ARG A 55 0.61 5.20 -0.45
N GLY A 56 0.06 5.05 -1.65
CA GLY A 56 0.82 4.69 -2.83
C GLY A 56 1.52 3.34 -2.72
N GLN A 57 2.55 3.19 -3.54
CA GLN A 57 3.30 1.94 -3.73
C GLN A 57 4.74 2.04 -3.22
N GLU A 58 5.01 2.95 -2.28
CA GLU A 58 6.37 3.20 -1.80
C GLU A 58 6.98 1.96 -1.13
N GLU A 59 8.02 1.43 -1.76
CA GLU A 59 8.71 0.21 -1.32
C GLU A 59 9.24 0.31 0.12
N ALA A 60 9.60 1.53 0.56
CA ALA A 60 10.06 1.75 1.92
C ALA A 60 8.99 1.40 2.97
N MET A 61 7.70 1.62 2.69
CA MET A 61 6.65 1.21 3.62
C MET A 61 6.41 -0.30 3.51
N TRP A 62 6.24 -0.82 2.30
CA TRP A 62 5.89 -2.22 2.05
C TRP A 62 6.96 -3.21 2.52
N ARG A 63 8.25 -2.85 2.47
CA ARG A 63 9.32 -3.68 3.04
C ARG A 63 9.22 -3.86 4.56
N ARG A 64 8.51 -2.98 5.27
CA ARG A 64 8.33 -2.98 6.74
C ARG A 64 7.04 -3.67 7.20
N ILE A 65 6.05 -3.80 6.33
CA ILE A 65 4.78 -4.44 6.65
C ILE A 65 4.91 -5.95 6.42
N ARG A 66 4.42 -6.75 7.38
CA ARG A 66 4.17 -8.19 7.21
C ARG A 66 2.76 -8.46 7.72
N LEU A 67 1.82 -8.75 6.81
CA LEU A 67 0.47 -9.10 7.19
C LEU A 67 0.43 -10.59 7.55
N VAL A 68 0.22 -10.89 8.82
CA VAL A 68 -0.01 -12.25 9.32
C VAL A 68 -1.52 -12.46 9.41
N PRO A 69 -2.12 -13.24 8.50
CA PRO A 69 -3.57 -13.40 8.49
C PRO A 69 -4.01 -14.41 9.58
N PHE A 70 -5.03 -14.04 10.35
CA PHE A 70 -5.68 -14.90 11.34
C PHE A 70 -7.04 -15.32 10.76
N GLU A 71 -7.03 -16.35 9.92
CA GLU A 71 -8.19 -16.73 9.08
C GLU A 71 -9.14 -17.72 9.77
N VAL A 72 -8.68 -18.36 10.84
CA VAL A 72 -9.45 -19.36 11.57
C VAL A 72 -10.46 -18.69 12.50
N THR A 73 -11.75 -18.97 12.28
CA THR A 73 -12.83 -18.58 13.19
C THR A 73 -13.24 -19.77 14.03
N ILE A 74 -13.10 -19.66 15.35
CA ILE A 74 -13.52 -20.72 16.29
C ILE A 74 -15.03 -20.61 16.56
N PRO A 75 -15.82 -21.67 16.28
CA PRO A 75 -17.24 -21.74 16.62
C PRO A 75 -17.52 -21.48 18.11
N ALA A 76 -18.72 -20.99 18.44
CA ALA A 76 -19.03 -20.57 19.80
C ALA A 76 -18.94 -21.72 20.83
N ASP A 77 -19.31 -22.92 20.42
CA ASP A 77 -19.30 -24.17 21.17
C ASP A 77 -17.91 -24.80 21.34
N GLU A 78 -16.95 -24.46 20.46
CA GLU A 78 -15.55 -24.92 20.55
C GLU A 78 -14.64 -23.95 21.32
N ARG A 79 -15.14 -22.76 21.69
CA ARG A 79 -14.35 -21.76 22.42
C ARG A 79 -14.11 -22.21 23.85
N ASP A 80 -12.83 -22.37 24.19
CA ASP A 80 -12.41 -22.64 25.56
C ASP A 80 -12.32 -21.33 26.38
N PRO A 81 -13.22 -21.09 27.35
CA PRO A 81 -13.19 -19.88 28.18
C PRO A 81 -11.97 -19.83 29.11
N ASP A 82 -11.32 -20.97 29.36
CA ASP A 82 -10.16 -21.12 30.24
C ASP A 82 -8.82 -21.03 29.48
N LEU A 83 -8.83 -20.81 28.17
CA LEU A 83 -7.63 -20.86 27.32
C LEU A 83 -6.47 -20.02 27.87
N GLY A 84 -6.76 -18.78 28.31
CA GLY A 84 -5.73 -17.90 28.87
C GLY A 84 -5.10 -18.43 30.16
N ARG A 85 -5.87 -19.15 30.99
CA ARG A 85 -5.36 -19.81 32.21
C ARG A 85 -4.47 -21.01 31.83
N LYS A 86 -4.90 -21.83 30.87
CA LYS A 86 -4.14 -22.99 30.38
C LYS A 86 -2.80 -22.57 29.75
N LEU A 87 -2.81 -21.57 28.88
CA LEU A 87 -1.59 -21.01 28.27
C LEU A 87 -0.61 -20.45 29.32
N ARG A 88 -1.11 -19.83 30.39
CA ARG A 88 -0.26 -19.38 31.50
C ARG A 88 0.39 -20.53 32.25
N ALA A 89 -0.34 -21.63 32.49
CA ALA A 89 0.21 -22.82 33.12
C ALA A 89 1.34 -23.45 32.28
N GLU A 90 1.27 -23.32 30.95
CA GLU A 90 2.28 -23.82 30.00
C GLU A 90 3.36 -22.77 29.64
N SER A 91 3.39 -21.62 30.31
CA SER A 91 4.26 -20.50 29.96
C SER A 91 5.75 -20.86 29.84
N ALA A 92 6.24 -21.76 30.71
CA ALA A 92 7.62 -22.26 30.63
C ALA A 92 7.89 -23.02 29.32
N GLY A 93 6.94 -23.84 28.85
CA GLY A 93 7.03 -24.58 27.60
C GLY A 93 6.96 -23.66 26.37
N ILE A 94 6.06 -22.67 26.41
CA ILE A 94 5.94 -21.63 25.37
C ILE A 94 7.23 -20.82 25.26
N LEU A 95 7.82 -20.42 26.39
CA LEU A 95 9.09 -19.71 26.40
C LEU A 95 10.23 -20.59 25.85
N ALA A 96 10.31 -21.86 26.26
CA ALA A 96 11.31 -22.78 25.73
C ALA A 96 11.17 -22.97 24.21
N TRP A 97 9.94 -23.02 23.69
CA TRP A 97 9.67 -23.06 22.25
C TRP A 97 10.11 -21.77 21.55
N ALA A 98 9.81 -20.59 22.12
CA ALA A 98 10.25 -19.30 21.57
C ALA A 98 11.79 -19.16 21.56
N VAL A 99 12.48 -19.66 22.59
CA VAL A 99 13.95 -19.67 22.66
C VAL A 99 14.54 -20.56 21.58
N ARG A 100 13.99 -21.77 21.36
CA ARG A 100 14.41 -22.64 20.24
C ARG A 100 14.23 -21.92 18.90
N GLY A 101 13.06 -21.32 18.67
CA GLY A 101 12.81 -20.54 17.46
C GLY A 101 13.78 -19.36 17.28
N CYS A 102 14.22 -18.72 18.37
CA CYS A 102 15.25 -17.67 18.32
C CYS A 102 16.61 -18.22 17.88
N VAL A 103 17.01 -19.39 18.37
CA VAL A 103 18.25 -20.05 17.94
C VAL A 103 18.21 -20.41 16.46
N ASP A 104 17.10 -20.97 15.99
CA ASP A 104 16.90 -21.31 14.58
C ASP A 104 16.94 -20.06 13.71
N TRP A 105 16.25 -18.99 14.13
CA TRP A 105 16.28 -17.69 13.47
C TRP A 105 17.69 -17.11 13.35
N GLN A 106 18.52 -17.19 14.39
CA GLN A 106 19.88 -16.68 14.36
C GLN A 106 20.76 -17.44 13.35
N ARG A 107 20.52 -18.75 13.18
CA ARG A 107 21.26 -19.61 12.24
C ARG A 107 20.80 -19.41 10.80
N GLU A 108 19.49 -19.37 10.57
CA GLU A 108 18.89 -19.49 9.24
C GLU A 108 18.36 -18.16 8.68
N ARG A 109 18.31 -17.12 9.53
CA ARG A 109 17.60 -15.84 9.29
C ARG A 109 16.09 -16.02 9.21
N LEU A 110 15.37 -14.88 9.24
CA LEU A 110 13.91 -14.89 9.26
C LEU A 110 13.42 -14.98 7.82
N GLY A 111 12.94 -16.16 7.43
CA GLY A 111 12.16 -16.33 6.21
C GLY A 111 10.78 -15.70 6.34
N VAL A 112 10.17 -15.35 5.21
CA VAL A 112 8.76 -14.92 5.16
C VAL A 112 7.94 -16.10 4.63
N PRO A 113 7.00 -16.66 5.43
CA PRO A 113 6.13 -17.73 4.96
C PRO A 113 5.31 -17.34 3.73
N ALA A 114 5.00 -18.32 2.88
CA ALA A 114 4.25 -18.09 1.63
C ALA A 114 2.89 -17.39 1.89
N ALA A 115 2.15 -17.81 2.91
CA ALA A 115 0.87 -17.19 3.30
C ALA A 115 1.03 -15.71 3.67
N VAL A 116 2.06 -15.36 4.45
CA VAL A 116 2.36 -13.96 4.84
C VAL A 116 2.77 -13.14 3.61
N LYS A 117 3.56 -13.72 2.70
CA LYS A 117 3.96 -13.05 1.46
C LYS A 117 2.74 -12.77 0.57
N ALA A 118 1.87 -13.76 0.39
CA ALA A 118 0.65 -13.63 -0.40
C ALA A 118 -0.29 -12.58 0.19
N ALA A 119 -0.61 -12.67 1.49
CA ALA A 119 -1.49 -11.71 2.17
C ALA A 119 -0.92 -10.27 2.13
N THR A 120 0.40 -10.10 2.29
CA THR A 120 1.03 -8.78 2.18
C THR A 120 0.99 -8.24 0.75
N SER A 121 1.14 -9.10 -0.27
CA SER A 121 1.02 -8.71 -1.68
C SER A 121 -0.39 -8.30 -2.03
N GLU A 122 -1.40 -9.10 -1.67
CA GLU A 122 -2.80 -8.77 -1.89
C GLU A 122 -3.16 -7.42 -1.25
N TYR A 123 -2.74 -7.21 0.00
CA TYR A 123 -2.94 -5.92 0.67
C TYR A 123 -2.25 -4.77 -0.08
N ARG A 124 -1.05 -4.98 -0.65
CA ARG A 124 -0.37 -3.98 -1.48
C ARG A 124 -1.15 -3.67 -2.76
N ASP A 125 -1.66 -4.70 -3.43
CA ASP A 125 -2.39 -4.58 -4.68
C ASP A 125 -3.74 -3.87 -4.46
N GLU A 126 -4.42 -4.15 -3.35
CA GLU A 126 -5.65 -3.44 -2.94
C GLU A 126 -5.44 -1.93 -2.72
N GLN A 127 -4.23 -1.51 -2.35
CA GLN A 127 -3.90 -0.09 -2.21
C GLN A 127 -3.43 0.55 -3.53
N ASP A 128 -3.35 -0.22 -4.63
CA ASP A 128 -2.91 0.27 -5.94
C ASP A 128 -4.03 0.91 -6.76
N HIS A 129 -4.29 2.19 -6.49
CA HIS A 129 -5.33 2.93 -7.22
C HIS A 129 -4.90 3.46 -8.59
N LEU A 130 -3.60 3.41 -8.93
CA LEU A 130 -3.06 3.96 -10.19
C LEU A 130 -2.60 2.88 -11.17
N GLY A 131 -2.21 1.69 -10.69
CA GLY A 131 -1.75 0.57 -11.51
C GLY A 131 -2.69 0.23 -12.66
N PRO A 132 -3.98 -0.07 -12.40
CA PRO A 132 -4.93 -0.41 -13.46
C PRO A 132 -5.10 0.70 -14.50
N PHE A 133 -5.11 1.98 -14.07
CA PHE A 133 -5.15 3.10 -15.01
C PHE A 133 -3.89 3.19 -15.88
N LEU A 134 -2.72 2.98 -15.28
CA LEU A 134 -1.45 3.04 -15.99
C LEU A 134 -1.33 1.92 -17.03
N GLU A 135 -1.78 0.72 -16.69
CA GLU A 135 -1.80 -0.43 -17.60
C GLU A 135 -2.74 -0.18 -18.80
N ASP A 136 -3.96 0.25 -18.51
CA ASP A 136 -5.02 0.43 -19.52
C ASP A 136 -4.82 1.64 -20.42
N ALA A 137 -4.38 2.76 -19.85
CA ALA A 137 -4.46 4.07 -20.51
C ALA A 137 -3.11 4.73 -20.77
N CYS A 138 -2.02 4.21 -20.19
CA CYS A 138 -0.69 4.79 -20.33
C CYS A 138 0.33 3.79 -20.88
N GLU A 139 1.44 4.32 -21.36
CA GLU A 139 2.63 3.55 -21.67
C GLU A 139 3.87 4.35 -21.27
N LEU A 140 4.92 3.65 -20.82
CA LEU A 140 6.20 4.27 -20.51
C LEU A 140 6.83 4.80 -21.80
N ALA A 141 7.16 6.08 -21.78
CA ALA A 141 7.73 6.79 -22.92
C ALA A 141 8.86 7.70 -22.43
N PRO A 142 10.08 7.15 -22.27
CA PRO A 142 11.25 7.92 -21.82
C PRO A 142 11.45 9.19 -22.66
N GLY A 143 11.71 10.32 -22.00
CA GLY A 143 11.93 11.61 -22.66
C GLY A 143 10.66 12.32 -23.19
N VAL A 144 9.50 11.64 -23.19
CA VAL A 144 8.23 12.24 -23.62
C VAL A 144 7.61 13.01 -22.46
N PHE A 145 7.23 14.26 -22.73
CA PHE A 145 6.51 15.11 -21.80
C PHE A 145 5.00 15.00 -22.03
N THR A 146 4.25 14.71 -20.97
CA THR A 146 2.79 14.76 -20.97
C THR A 146 2.30 15.70 -19.87
N ALA A 147 1.42 16.63 -20.23
CA ALA A 147 0.85 17.58 -19.27
C ALA A 147 0.06 16.85 -18.18
N THR A 148 0.24 17.24 -16.91
CA THR A 148 -0.49 16.64 -15.78
C THR A 148 -2.00 16.82 -15.96
N ALA A 149 -2.43 17.92 -16.57
CA ALA A 149 -3.83 18.16 -16.89
C ALA A 149 -4.41 17.11 -17.86
N ALA A 150 -3.65 16.70 -18.87
CA ALA A 150 -4.08 15.68 -19.83
C ALA A 150 -4.14 14.30 -19.18
N LEU A 151 -3.09 13.92 -18.43
CA LEU A 151 -3.06 12.66 -17.67
C LEU A 151 -4.22 12.58 -16.67
N PHE A 152 -4.47 13.67 -15.94
CA PHE A 152 -5.54 13.71 -14.95
C PHE A 152 -6.93 13.63 -15.60
N ALA A 153 -7.15 14.30 -16.73
CA ALA A 153 -8.41 14.20 -17.47
C ALA A 153 -8.66 12.75 -17.94
N ALA A 154 -7.63 12.10 -18.50
CA ALA A 154 -7.71 10.70 -18.91
C ALA A 154 -7.98 9.77 -17.71
N TYR A 155 -7.31 10.00 -16.58
CA TYR A 155 -7.53 9.26 -15.34
C TYR A 155 -8.97 9.41 -14.83
N THR A 156 -9.50 10.64 -14.74
CA THR A 156 -10.88 10.86 -14.32
C THR A 156 -11.89 10.20 -15.26
N SER A 157 -11.63 10.23 -16.58
CA SER A 157 -12.47 9.54 -17.56
C SER A 157 -12.39 8.02 -17.44
N TRP A 158 -11.21 7.48 -17.16
CA TRP A 158 -11.03 6.05 -16.88
C TRP A 158 -11.79 5.64 -15.61
N CYS A 159 -11.65 6.39 -14.52
CA CYS A 159 -12.38 6.17 -13.27
C CYS A 159 -13.90 6.16 -13.47
N SER A 160 -14.46 7.11 -14.21
CA SER A 160 -15.88 7.14 -14.54
C SER A 160 -16.36 5.90 -15.31
N ARG A 161 -15.50 5.30 -16.14
CA ARG A 161 -15.84 4.09 -16.92
C ARG A 161 -15.68 2.80 -16.13
N THR A 162 -14.73 2.74 -15.21
CA THR A 162 -14.43 1.53 -14.43
C THR A 162 -15.13 1.51 -13.06
N GLY A 163 -15.80 2.59 -12.68
CA GLY A 163 -16.41 2.75 -11.36
C GLY A 163 -15.39 3.03 -10.24
N ALA A 164 -14.12 3.25 -10.58
CA ALA A 164 -13.09 3.59 -9.61
C ALA A 164 -13.28 5.01 -9.07
N GLN A 165 -12.97 5.22 -7.79
CA GLN A 165 -13.03 6.55 -7.18
C GLN A 165 -11.81 7.39 -7.59
N ALA A 166 -12.05 8.49 -8.31
CA ALA A 166 -10.98 9.38 -8.73
C ALA A 166 -10.34 10.13 -7.55
N TRP A 167 -9.01 10.14 -7.52
CA TRP A 167 -8.24 10.96 -6.61
C TRP A 167 -8.28 12.46 -6.96
N GLN A 168 -7.99 13.31 -5.98
CA GLN A 168 -7.69 14.72 -6.25
C GLN A 168 -6.41 14.84 -7.09
N ARG A 169 -6.32 15.91 -7.89
CA ARG A 169 -5.22 16.11 -8.85
C ARG A 169 -3.83 16.09 -8.21
N GLU A 170 -3.68 16.66 -7.02
CA GLU A 170 -2.39 16.67 -6.32
C GLU A 170 -1.97 15.25 -5.91
N ASN A 171 -2.87 14.49 -5.27
CA ASN A 171 -2.61 13.10 -4.88
C ASN A 171 -2.33 12.20 -6.09
N PHE A 172 -3.05 12.41 -7.20
CA PHE A 172 -2.78 11.70 -8.46
C PHE A 172 -1.36 11.96 -8.96
N ARG A 173 -0.94 13.23 -8.96
CA ARG A 173 0.39 13.62 -9.40
C ARG A 173 1.48 13.06 -8.49
N GLU A 174 1.31 13.17 -7.18
CA GLU A 174 2.24 12.59 -6.19
C GLU A 174 2.35 11.07 -6.37
N GLY A 175 1.22 10.38 -6.43
CA GLY A 175 1.19 8.93 -6.58
C GLY A 175 1.84 8.42 -7.87
N LEU A 176 1.74 9.16 -8.98
CA LEU A 176 2.47 8.83 -10.21
C LEU A 176 3.99 8.89 -10.02
N LEU A 177 4.49 9.95 -9.36
CA LEU A 177 5.92 10.15 -9.14
C LEU A 177 6.50 9.19 -8.10
N GLU A 178 5.69 8.78 -7.11
CA GLU A 178 6.09 7.79 -6.09
C GLU A 178 6.13 6.37 -6.64
N ARG A 179 5.33 6.05 -7.66
CA ARG A 179 5.23 4.70 -8.20
C ARG A 179 6.47 4.29 -8.99
N ASP A 180 6.96 5.17 -9.85
CA ASP A 180 8.03 4.84 -10.79
C ASP A 180 9.06 5.97 -10.88
N HIS A 181 10.29 5.65 -10.50
CA HIS A 181 11.44 6.56 -10.51
C HIS A 181 11.87 7.00 -11.92
N ALA A 182 11.40 6.31 -12.97
CA ALA A 182 11.54 6.75 -14.35
C ALA A 182 10.67 7.99 -14.65
N LEU A 183 9.59 8.22 -13.87
CA LEU A 183 8.70 9.34 -14.04
C LEU A 183 9.24 10.58 -13.31
N ARG A 184 9.32 11.70 -14.03
CA ARG A 184 9.89 12.94 -13.50
C ARG A 184 8.95 14.11 -13.66
N ALA A 185 8.84 14.92 -12.62
CA ALA A 185 8.17 16.20 -12.71
C ALA A 185 8.95 17.14 -13.64
N ARG A 186 8.28 17.70 -14.65
CA ARG A 186 8.89 18.64 -15.59
C ARG A 186 7.97 19.83 -15.85
N LYS A 187 8.56 20.98 -16.20
CA LYS A 187 7.84 22.13 -16.78
C LYS A 187 8.01 22.09 -18.30
N GLY A 188 6.89 22.10 -19.01
CA GLY A 188 6.84 22.20 -20.46
C GLY A 188 6.87 23.65 -20.95
N ALA A 189 6.64 23.83 -22.25
CA ALA A 189 6.52 25.16 -22.85
C ALA A 189 5.41 25.98 -22.17
N LYS A 190 5.62 27.30 -22.06
CA LYS A 190 4.69 28.26 -21.42
C LYS A 190 4.39 27.97 -19.94
N GLY A 191 5.24 27.21 -19.25
CA GLY A 191 5.12 26.97 -17.80
C GLY A 191 4.15 25.85 -17.40
N ALA A 192 3.63 25.08 -18.36
CA ALA A 192 2.74 23.96 -18.07
C ALA A 192 3.45 22.89 -17.21
N ARG A 193 2.82 22.44 -16.12
CA ARG A 193 3.34 21.34 -15.30
C ARG A 193 2.96 20.00 -15.94
N GLY A 194 3.91 19.07 -15.97
CA GLY A 194 3.71 17.73 -16.52
C GLY A 194 4.64 16.69 -15.94
N ILE A 195 4.52 15.50 -16.50
CA ILE A 195 5.34 14.33 -16.17
C ILE A 195 6.10 13.94 -17.44
N GLU A 196 7.40 13.71 -17.28
CA GLU A 196 8.27 13.11 -18.29
C GLU A 196 8.37 11.61 -18.04
N GLY A 197 8.39 10.81 -19.11
CA GLY A 197 8.53 9.35 -19.04
C GLY A 197 7.21 8.58 -19.20
N LEU A 198 6.08 9.27 -19.37
CA LEU A 198 4.76 8.67 -19.49
C LEU A 198 3.98 9.34 -20.62
N ARG A 199 3.29 8.57 -21.44
CA ARG A 199 2.31 9.08 -22.41
C ARG A 199 0.99 8.32 -22.34
N LEU A 200 -0.08 8.95 -22.77
CA LEU A 200 -1.37 8.29 -22.95
C LEU A 200 -1.33 7.41 -24.19
N ARG A 201 -1.88 6.20 -24.09
CA ARG A 201 -2.06 5.32 -25.25
C ARG A 201 -2.99 6.02 -26.24
N THR A 202 -2.60 6.07 -27.51
CA THR A 202 -3.53 6.47 -28.57
C THR A 202 -4.57 5.37 -28.72
N LYS A 203 -5.85 5.65 -28.46
CA LYS A 203 -6.91 4.73 -28.91
C LYS A 203 -6.81 4.64 -30.43
N THR A 204 -6.50 3.46 -30.96
CA THR A 204 -6.72 3.16 -32.38
C THR A 204 -8.19 3.46 -32.66
N PRO A 205 -8.53 4.36 -33.60
CA PRO A 205 -9.91 4.51 -34.00
C PRO A 205 -10.34 3.16 -34.58
N THR A 206 -11.28 2.48 -33.91
CA THR A 206 -11.98 1.34 -34.49
C THR A 206 -12.72 1.87 -35.70
N VAL A 207 -12.13 1.68 -36.88
CA VAL A 207 -12.82 1.94 -38.14
C VAL A 207 -13.92 0.89 -38.22
N SER A 208 -15.16 1.32 -38.03
CA SER A 208 -16.33 0.51 -38.39
C SER A 208 -16.29 0.30 -39.90
N ILE A 209 -16.30 -0.96 -40.34
CA ILE A 209 -16.25 -1.37 -41.76
C ILE A 209 -17.66 -1.35 -42.39
N ASP A 210 -18.66 -0.73 -41.77
CA ASP A 210 -20.05 -0.79 -42.25
C ASP A 210 -20.44 0.19 -43.38
N ASP A 211 -19.49 0.91 -44.00
CA ASP A 211 -19.78 1.89 -45.07
C ASP A 211 -19.33 1.49 -46.50
N LEU A 212 -19.05 0.21 -46.77
CA LEU A 212 -18.57 -0.23 -48.10
C LEU A 212 -19.53 -1.06 -48.97
N THR A 213 -20.84 -1.17 -48.67
CA THR A 213 -21.77 -1.95 -49.53
C THR A 213 -23.10 -1.30 -49.89
N ARG A 214 -23.20 0.04 -49.97
CA ARG A 214 -24.33 0.70 -50.64
C ARG A 214 -23.86 1.63 -51.77
N GLY A 215 -23.48 1.02 -52.89
CA GLY A 215 -23.20 1.74 -54.12
C GLY A 215 -22.78 0.79 -55.23
N GLY A 216 -23.74 0.12 -55.87
CA GLY A 216 -23.41 -0.77 -56.98
C GLY A 216 -24.59 -1.51 -57.61
N ARG A 217 -25.34 -0.76 -58.43
CA ARG A 217 -26.23 -1.17 -59.54
C ARG A 217 -27.50 -1.97 -59.23
#